data_AF-A0AAU8NAW5-F1
#
_entry.id   AF-A0AAU8NAW5-F1
#
_cell.length_a   1.000
_cell.length_b   1.000
_cell.length_c   1.000
_cell.angle_alpha   90.00
_cell.angle_beta   90.00
_cell.angle_gamma   90.00
#
_symmetry.space_group_name_H-M   'P 1'
#
loop_
_entity.id
_entity.type
_entity.pdbx_description
1 polymer ?
#
loop_
_entity_poly.entity_id
_entity_poly.type
_entity_poly.pdbx_seq_one_letter_code
_entity_poly.pdbx_strand_id
1 'polypeptide(L)'
;MNSSNEQQSQEQDDEHLTEETTQAVYLTQGEIHAIQKALLFLKFECEETESLLYAGSPLLNSVLSKMREIDVHGEFAKTFHSRPNPRAEAVMREKLERSYAEEHVPHERTEAQLDEIWQSCMFPFPVNPYKQKSDPE
;
A
#
# COMPACT_ATOMS: atom_id res chain seq x y z
N MET A 1 38.93 -7.87 54.26
CA MET A 1 38.38 -6.61 53.72
C MET A 1 37.97 -6.90 52.29
N ASN A 2 36.67 -6.92 52.07
CA ASN A 2 36.00 -7.20 50.80
C ASN A 2 36.33 -6.13 49.76
N SER A 3 36.67 -6.56 48.55
CA SER A 3 36.32 -5.83 47.34
C SER A 3 35.66 -6.83 46.40
N SER A 4 34.35 -6.99 46.61
CA SER A 4 33.50 -7.73 45.69
C SER A 4 33.46 -6.98 44.36
N ASN A 5 33.83 -7.69 43.32
CA ASN A 5 33.79 -7.28 41.93
C ASN A 5 32.31 -7.09 41.57
N GLU A 6 31.85 -5.84 41.48
CA GLU A 6 30.50 -5.54 40.97
C GLU A 6 30.46 -5.88 39.48
N GLN A 7 29.86 -7.03 39.19
CA GLN A 7 29.37 -7.35 37.86
C GLN A 7 28.27 -6.33 37.53
N GLN A 8 28.62 -5.32 36.73
CA GLN A 8 27.64 -4.56 35.96
C GLN A 8 27.02 -5.51 34.94
N SER A 9 25.93 -6.15 35.34
CA SER A 9 24.96 -6.72 34.43
C SER A 9 24.47 -5.57 33.55
N GLN A 10 24.87 -5.56 32.28
CA GLN A 10 24.17 -4.79 31.27
C GLN A 10 22.78 -5.39 31.15
N GLU A 11 21.81 -4.77 31.80
CA GLU A 11 20.40 -4.94 31.47
C GLU A 11 20.26 -4.47 30.02
N GLN A 12 20.29 -5.43 29.09
CA GLN A 12 19.80 -5.22 27.75
C GLN A 12 18.30 -5.03 27.91
N ASP A 13 17.85 -3.77 27.87
CA ASP A 13 16.47 -3.44 27.57
C ASP A 13 16.17 -4.09 26.21
N ASP A 14 15.50 -5.24 26.27
CA ASP A 14 14.93 -5.92 25.11
C ASP A 14 13.75 -5.06 24.65
N GLU A 15 14.05 -3.95 23.97
CA GLU A 15 13.04 -3.10 23.33
C GLU A 15 12.31 -3.96 22.31
N HIS A 16 11.17 -4.49 22.74
CA HIS A 16 10.31 -5.31 21.91
C HIS A 16 9.77 -4.44 20.77
N LEU A 17 10.43 -4.50 19.60
CA LEU A 17 9.95 -3.86 18.38
C LEU A 17 8.53 -4.36 18.09
N THR A 18 7.61 -3.44 17.89
CA THR A 18 6.23 -3.71 17.48
C THR A 18 6.04 -3.24 16.04
N GLU A 19 4.94 -3.64 15.39
CA GLU A 19 4.61 -3.16 14.04
C GLU A 19 4.49 -1.63 13.95
N GLU A 20 4.23 -0.95 15.07
CA GLU A 20 4.10 0.50 15.15
C GLU A 20 5.42 1.22 15.48
N THR A 21 6.49 0.49 15.79
CA THR A 21 7.78 1.07 16.13
C THR A 21 8.41 1.73 14.90
N THR A 22 8.66 3.04 14.96
CA THR A 22 9.25 3.80 13.86
C THR A 22 10.77 3.87 13.96
N GLN A 23 11.47 3.57 12.87
CA GLN A 23 12.92 3.79 12.74
C GLN A 23 13.23 4.77 11.60
N ALA A 24 14.20 5.65 11.82
CA ALA A 24 14.64 6.59 10.79
C ALA A 24 15.47 5.88 9.71
N VAL A 25 15.15 6.14 8.45
CA VAL A 25 15.91 5.71 7.27
C VAL A 25 16.20 6.93 6.41
N TYR A 26 17.43 7.05 5.91
CA TYR A 26 17.83 8.12 5.00
C TYR A 26 17.80 7.60 3.57
N LEU A 27 17.08 8.30 2.70
CA LEU A 27 16.97 7.99 1.28
C LEU A 27 17.36 9.22 0.46
N THR A 28 18.09 8.98 -0.62
CA THR A 28 18.29 9.96 -1.68
C THR A 28 16.99 10.16 -2.46
N GLN A 29 16.87 11.29 -3.16
CA GLN A 29 15.73 11.55 -4.05
C GLN A 29 15.62 10.51 -5.18
N GLY A 30 16.77 9.98 -5.64
CA GLY A 30 16.78 8.88 -6.61
C GLY A 30 16.17 7.59 -6.07
N GLU A 31 16.45 7.23 -4.82
CA GLU A 31 15.87 6.06 -4.15
C GLU A 31 14.38 6.24 -3.88
N ILE A 32 13.95 7.42 -3.44
CA ILE A 32 12.53 7.76 -3.27
C ILE A 32 11.78 7.55 -4.60
N HIS A 33 12.31 8.10 -5.69
CA HIS A 33 11.72 7.97 -7.02
C HIS A 33 11.68 6.51 -7.50
N ALA A 34 12.76 5.75 -7.26
CA ALA A 34 12.84 4.35 -7.64
C ALA A 34 11.78 3.52 -6.91
N ILE A 35 11.61 3.73 -5.60
CA ILE A 35 10.61 3.01 -4.80
C ILE A 35 9.19 3.40 -5.22
N GLN A 36 8.90 4.69 -5.44
CA GLN A 36 7.60 5.11 -5.95
C GLN A 36 7.26 4.44 -7.28
N LYS A 37 8.20 4.40 -8.24
CA LYS A 37 8.01 3.72 -9.52
C LYS A 37 7.77 2.22 -9.35
N ALA A 38 8.53 1.56 -8.48
CA ALA A 38 8.34 0.14 -8.20
C ALA A 38 6.96 -0.13 -7.61
N LEU A 39 6.50 0.69 -6.66
CA LEU A 39 5.16 0.59 -6.09
C LEU A 39 4.08 0.82 -7.15
N LEU A 40 4.19 1.87 -7.97
CA LEU A 40 3.22 2.13 -9.04
C LEU A 40 3.18 1.02 -10.08
N PHE A 41 4.34 0.45 -10.45
CA PHE A 41 4.43 -0.70 -11.34
C PHE A 41 3.72 -1.92 -10.74
N LEU A 42 4.05 -2.30 -9.50
CA LEU A 42 3.44 -3.43 -8.81
C LEU A 42 1.91 -3.28 -8.73
N LYS A 43 1.41 -2.07 -8.53
CA LYS A 43 -0.02 -1.80 -8.46
C LYS A 43 -0.70 -1.84 -9.83
N PHE A 44 -0.17 -1.13 -10.82
CA PHE A 44 -0.91 -0.76 -12.03
C PHE A 44 -0.38 -1.34 -13.34
N GLU A 45 0.79 -1.96 -13.33
CA GLU A 45 1.40 -2.54 -14.53
C GLU A 45 1.69 -4.04 -14.38
N CYS A 46 1.91 -4.53 -13.15
CA CYS A 46 2.05 -5.96 -12.90
C CYS A 46 0.71 -6.67 -13.14
N GLU A 47 0.69 -7.67 -14.02
CA GLU A 47 -0.52 -8.40 -14.43
C GLU A 47 -0.84 -9.61 -13.55
N GLU A 48 0.14 -10.07 -12.76
CA GLU A 48 -0.01 -11.21 -11.84
C GLU A 48 -1.06 -10.90 -10.77
N THR A 49 -1.98 -11.84 -10.53
CA THR A 49 -3.08 -11.67 -9.57
C THR A 49 -2.56 -11.50 -8.15
N GLU A 50 -1.48 -12.20 -7.80
CA GLU A 50 -0.83 -12.12 -6.48
C GLU A 50 -0.32 -10.70 -6.16
N SER A 51 -0.16 -9.84 -7.17
CA SER A 51 0.18 -8.43 -6.97
C SER A 51 -0.88 -7.65 -6.18
N LEU A 52 -2.11 -8.18 -6.07
CA LEU A 52 -3.19 -7.60 -5.27
C LEU A 52 -2.84 -7.47 -3.79
N LEU A 53 -2.00 -8.35 -3.24
CA LEU A 53 -1.49 -8.24 -1.88
C LEU A 53 -0.76 -6.91 -1.65
N TYR A 54 -0.05 -6.42 -2.67
CA TYR A 54 0.65 -5.14 -2.64
C TYR A 54 -0.27 -3.98 -3.05
N ALA A 55 -1.18 -4.22 -3.99
CA ALA A 55 -2.13 -3.20 -4.44
C ALA A 55 -3.11 -2.77 -3.35
N GLY A 56 -3.69 -3.70 -2.59
CA GLY A 56 -4.62 -3.37 -1.52
C GLY A 56 -3.96 -2.93 -0.20
N SER A 57 -2.63 -3.02 -0.08
CA SER A 57 -1.94 -2.87 1.21
C SER A 57 -2.02 -1.43 1.77
N PRO A 58 -2.62 -1.23 2.96
CA PRO A 58 -2.64 0.07 3.63
C PRO A 58 -1.24 0.59 3.98
N LEU A 59 -0.31 -0.32 4.33
CA LEU A 59 1.07 0.03 4.66
C LEU A 59 1.81 0.56 3.43
N LEU A 60 1.67 -0.10 2.27
CA LEU A 60 2.30 0.38 1.04
C LEU A 60 1.66 1.67 0.52
N ASN A 61 0.34 1.83 0.69
CA ASN A 61 -0.34 3.09 0.38
C ASN A 61 0.17 4.24 1.27
N SER A 62 0.38 3.97 2.56
CA SER A 62 0.96 4.92 3.51
C SER A 62 2.39 5.31 3.11
N VAL A 63 3.24 4.32 2.77
CA VAL A 63 4.61 4.57 2.28
C VAL A 63 4.59 5.40 1.00
N LEU A 64 3.75 5.04 0.03
CA LEU A 64 3.61 5.78 -1.23
C LEU A 64 3.17 7.23 -1.00
N SER A 65 2.23 7.46 -0.07
CA SER A 65 1.81 8.83 0.31
C SER A 65 2.97 9.63 0.89
N LYS A 66 3.65 9.07 1.91
CA LYS A 66 4.79 9.73 2.57
C LYS A 66 5.92 10.03 1.59
N MET A 67 6.24 9.08 0.71
CA MET A 67 7.26 9.27 -0.32
C MET A 67 6.88 10.38 -1.30
N ARG A 68 5.61 10.48 -1.69
CA ARG A 68 5.14 11.57 -2.57
C ARG A 68 5.17 12.94 -1.89
N GLU A 69 5.07 12.99 -0.57
CA GLU A 69 5.15 14.24 0.19
C GLU A 69 6.58 14.79 0.27
N ILE A 70 7.57 13.91 0.35
CA ILE A 70 9.00 14.28 0.48
C ILE A 70 9.75 14.34 -0.86
N ASP A 71 9.11 13.96 -1.95
CA ASP A 71 9.66 14.02 -3.30
C ASP A 71 9.75 15.47 -3.79
N VAL A 72 10.88 15.84 -4.41
CA VAL A 72 11.08 17.16 -5.02
C VAL A 72 10.04 17.51 -6.10
N HIS A 73 9.41 16.50 -6.71
CA HIS A 73 8.32 16.61 -7.69
C HIS A 73 6.96 16.19 -7.12
N GLY A 74 6.83 16.11 -5.79
CA GLY A 74 5.64 15.65 -5.09
C GLY A 74 4.35 16.35 -5.52
N GLU A 75 4.37 17.67 -5.67
CA GLU A 75 3.20 18.45 -6.09
C GLU A 75 2.75 18.13 -7.52
N PHE A 76 3.69 17.88 -8.42
CA PHE A 76 3.37 17.42 -9.76
C PHE A 76 2.73 16.02 -9.71
N ALA A 77 3.30 15.09 -8.93
CA ALA A 77 2.74 13.75 -8.76
C ALA A 77 1.35 13.78 -8.08
N LYS A 78 1.10 14.71 -7.15
CA LYS A 78 -0.23 14.98 -6.57
C LYS A 78 -1.23 15.42 -7.62
N THR A 79 -0.85 16.39 -8.44
CA THR A 79 -1.70 16.91 -9.53
C THR A 79 -1.95 15.89 -10.64
N PHE A 80 -0.98 15.01 -10.89
CA PHE A 80 -1.13 13.95 -11.89
C PHE A 80 -2.07 12.85 -11.39
N HIS A 81 -1.85 12.36 -10.15
CA HIS A 81 -2.68 11.29 -9.59
C HIS A 81 -4.06 11.75 -9.12
N SER A 82 -4.36 13.05 -9.03
CA SER A 82 -5.71 13.55 -8.71
C SER A 82 -6.71 13.38 -9.86
N ARG A 83 -6.29 12.79 -10.97
CA ARG A 83 -7.11 12.56 -12.17
C ARG A 83 -7.40 11.06 -12.31
N PRO A 84 -8.60 10.68 -12.80
CA PRO A 84 -8.90 9.29 -13.10
C PRO A 84 -7.89 8.67 -14.05
N ASN A 85 -7.64 7.38 -13.90
CA ASN A 85 -6.74 6.62 -14.77
C ASN A 85 -7.48 5.37 -15.31
N PRO A 86 -8.17 5.50 -16.47
CA PRO A 86 -8.98 4.41 -17.02
C PRO A 86 -8.20 3.13 -17.30
N ARG A 87 -6.91 3.24 -17.64
CA ARG A 87 -6.05 2.06 -17.85
C ARG A 87 -5.79 1.32 -16.54
N ALA A 88 -5.40 2.06 -15.50
CA ALA A 88 -5.20 1.48 -14.18
C ALA A 88 -6.49 0.86 -13.63
N GLU A 89 -7.63 1.52 -13.84
CA GLU A 89 -8.93 1.00 -13.44
C GLU A 89 -9.26 -0.33 -14.15
N ALA A 90 -9.07 -0.40 -15.47
CA ALA A 90 -9.32 -1.62 -16.22
C ALA A 90 -8.44 -2.78 -15.75
N VAL A 91 -7.13 -2.53 -15.62
CA VAL A 91 -6.15 -3.52 -15.15
C VAL A 91 -6.48 -4.01 -13.74
N MET A 92 -6.84 -3.11 -12.83
CA MET A 92 -7.13 -3.48 -11.45
C MET A 92 -8.46 -4.22 -11.32
N ARG A 93 -9.48 -3.81 -12.08
CA ARG A 93 -10.78 -4.48 -12.11
C ARG A 93 -10.64 -5.92 -12.59
N GLU A 94 -9.93 -6.13 -13.70
CA GLU A 94 -9.70 -7.47 -14.23
C GLU A 94 -8.98 -8.36 -13.20
N LYS A 95 -7.94 -7.82 -12.53
CA LYS A 95 -7.22 -8.56 -11.49
C LYS A 95 -8.12 -8.95 -10.31
N LEU A 96 -8.94 -8.01 -9.80
CA LEU A 96 -9.86 -8.29 -8.70
C LEU A 96 -10.91 -9.34 -9.10
N GLU A 97 -11.48 -9.22 -10.30
CA GLU A 97 -12.45 -10.19 -10.82
C GLU A 97 -11.83 -11.59 -10.96
N ARG A 98 -10.59 -11.68 -11.47
CA ARG A 98 -9.86 -12.94 -11.55
C ARG A 98 -9.60 -13.53 -10.16
N SER A 99 -9.14 -12.72 -9.22
CA SER A 99 -8.92 -13.15 -7.84
C SER A 99 -10.20 -13.69 -7.19
N TYR A 100 -11.33 -13.02 -7.38
CA TYR A 100 -12.62 -13.49 -6.83
C TYR A 100 -13.11 -14.78 -7.50
N ALA A 101 -12.83 -14.98 -8.79
CA ALA A 101 -13.19 -16.21 -9.50
C ALA A 101 -12.32 -17.41 -9.09
N GLU A 102 -11.08 -17.17 -8.69
CA GLU A 102 -10.13 -18.19 -8.23
C GLU A 102 -10.35 -18.61 -6.77
N GLU A 103 -11.15 -17.87 -6.00
CA GLU A 103 -11.49 -18.22 -4.62
C GLU A 103 -12.24 -19.56 -4.56
N HIS A 104 -11.61 -20.58 -3.95
CA HIS A 104 -12.21 -21.89 -3.74
C HIS A 104 -13.51 -21.85 -2.91
N VAL A 105 -13.66 -20.83 -2.07
CA VAL A 105 -14.87 -20.54 -1.30
C VAL A 105 -15.24 -19.09 -1.59
N PRO A 106 -16.36 -18.82 -2.29
CA PRO A 106 -16.80 -17.46 -2.55
C PRO A 106 -17.04 -16.72 -1.24
N HIS A 107 -16.29 -15.65 -0.98
CA HIS A 107 -16.59 -14.76 0.12
C HIS A 107 -17.62 -13.74 -0.33
N GLU A 108 -18.83 -13.83 0.21
CA GLU A 108 -19.80 -12.76 0.08
C GLU A 108 -19.21 -11.47 0.68
N ARG A 109 -19.11 -10.44 -0.16
CA ARG A 109 -18.64 -9.11 0.23
C ARG A 109 -19.79 -8.15 0.08
N THR A 110 -20.00 -7.33 1.11
CA THR A 110 -20.92 -6.20 1.04
C THR A 110 -20.42 -5.16 0.02
N GLU A 111 -21.31 -4.31 -0.48
CA GLU A 111 -20.93 -3.20 -1.38
C GLU A 111 -19.85 -2.32 -0.75
N ALA A 112 -19.97 -2.02 0.56
CA ALA A 112 -18.99 -1.24 1.30
C ALA A 112 -17.60 -1.88 1.32
N GLN A 113 -17.52 -3.20 1.51
CA GLN A 113 -16.23 -3.92 1.50
C GLN A 113 -15.60 -3.94 0.11
N LEU A 114 -16.42 -4.10 -0.95
CA LEU A 114 -15.93 -4.03 -2.31
C LEU A 114 -15.38 -2.64 -2.65
N ASP A 115 -16.08 -1.59 -2.23
CA ASP A 115 -15.64 -0.21 -2.43
C ASP A 115 -14.37 0.10 -1.63
N GLU A 116 -14.22 -0.41 -0.40
CA GLU A 116 -13.01 -0.25 0.41
C GLU A 116 -11.79 -0.93 -0.23
N ILE A 117 -11.95 -2.18 -0.67
CA ILE A 117 -10.90 -2.91 -1.39
C ILE A 117 -10.52 -2.15 -2.65
N TRP A 118 -11.51 -1.71 -3.42
CA TRP A 118 -11.31 -0.99 -4.66
C TRP A 118 -10.54 0.32 -4.46
N GLN A 119 -10.96 1.14 -3.49
CA GLN A 119 -10.28 2.39 -3.14
C GLN A 119 -8.82 2.13 -2.71
N SER A 120 -8.60 1.10 -1.90
CA SER A 120 -7.26 0.73 -1.44
C SER A 120 -6.37 0.29 -2.59
N CYS A 121 -6.90 -0.54 -3.49
CA CYS A 121 -6.20 -1.03 -4.69
C CYS A 121 -5.86 0.09 -5.67
N MET A 122 -6.74 1.08 -5.80
CA MET A 122 -6.61 2.15 -6.79
C MET A 122 -5.87 3.39 -6.31
N PHE A 123 -5.58 3.51 -5.00
CA PHE A 123 -4.72 4.57 -4.49
C PHE A 123 -3.41 4.65 -5.29
N PRO A 124 -2.97 5.82 -5.78
CA PRO A 124 -3.41 7.16 -5.41
C PRO A 124 -4.43 7.80 -6.38
N PHE A 125 -4.99 7.05 -7.33
CA PHE A 125 -5.95 7.59 -8.28
C PHE A 125 -7.35 7.69 -7.66
N PRO A 126 -8.15 8.72 -8.03
CA PRO A 126 -9.56 8.77 -7.66
C PRO A 126 -10.32 7.65 -8.36
N VAL A 127 -11.39 7.18 -7.72
CA VAL A 127 -12.23 6.12 -8.26
C VAL A 127 -13.72 6.40 -8.07
N ASN A 128 -14.50 5.82 -8.98
CA ASN A 128 -15.94 5.63 -8.80
C ASN A 128 -16.21 4.35 -7.97
N PRO A 129 -17.43 4.17 -7.43
CA PRO A 129 -17.83 2.93 -6.77
C PRO A 129 -17.50 1.69 -7.61
N TYR A 130 -17.08 0.61 -6.94
CA TYR A 130 -16.59 -0.60 -7.58
C TYR A 130 -17.66 -1.23 -8.48
N LYS A 131 -18.89 -1.31 -7.97
CA LYS A 131 -20.08 -1.68 -8.72
C LYS A 131 -20.98 -0.46 -8.87
N GLN A 132 -21.33 -0.13 -10.10
CA GLN A 132 -22.43 0.80 -10.36
C GLN A 132 -23.73 0.05 -10.06
N LYS A 133 -24.68 0.69 -9.37
CA LYS A 133 -26.04 0.16 -9.28
C LYS A 133 -26.51 -0.05 -10.72
N SER A 134 -26.88 -1.29 -11.08
CA SER A 134 -27.61 -1.52 -12.31
C SER A 134 -28.85 -0.63 -12.27
N ASP A 135 -29.02 0.22 -13.29
CA ASP A 135 -30.27 0.95 -13.48
C ASP A 135 -31.41 -0.07 -13.37
N PRO A 136 -32.48 0.21 -12.60
CA PRO A 136 -33.63 -0.66 -12.59
C PRO A 136 -34.20 -0.68 -14.02
N GLU A 137 -34.22 -1.88 -14.63
CA GLU A 137 -34.99 -2.15 -15.86
C GLU A 137 -36.47 -1.81 -15.68
#